data_AF-A0A4U2Z523-F1
#
_entry.id   AF-A0A4U2Z523-F1
#
_cell.length_a   1.000
_cell.length_b   1.000
_cell.length_c   1.000
_cell.angle_alpha   90.00
_cell.angle_beta   90.00
_cell.angle_gamma   90.00
#
_symmetry.space_group_name_H-M   'P 1'
#
loop_
_entity.id
_entity.type
_entity.pdbx_description
1 polymer ?
#
loop_
_entity_poly.entity_id
_entity_poly.type
_entity_poly.pdbx_seq_one_letter_code
_entity_poly.pdbx_strand_id
1 'polypeptide(L)'
;MEAKAIRTTRYLNKSEIKEHLKNVEFIIMAAPSPEQFKESPIHFTIFLNTSDNLPKDIQDAILDKFLDENGIQNPIEMMSQIMPVGFSEGSHETLMPLLLIKKEDMVNIPSVPLFVFDFLADSENFYEAKEKSLTGWSYSYSD
;
A
#
# COMPACT_ATOMS: atom_id res chain seq x y z
N MET A 1 12.78 -10.59 17.21
CA MET A 1 11.95 -11.44 16.34
C MET A 1 12.58 -11.43 14.97
N GLU A 2 12.86 -12.60 14.39
CA GLU A 2 13.25 -12.70 12.98
C GLU A 2 12.01 -12.51 12.12
N ALA A 3 12.07 -11.59 11.17
CA ALA A 3 11.00 -11.42 10.20
C ALA A 3 11.02 -12.59 9.22
N LYS A 4 9.91 -13.30 9.10
CA LYS A 4 9.75 -14.43 8.19
C LYS A 4 9.22 -13.91 6.85
N ALA A 5 9.59 -14.58 5.76
CA ALA A 5 9.03 -14.28 4.45
C ALA A 5 7.50 -14.27 4.50
N ILE A 6 6.89 -13.26 3.87
CA ILE A 6 5.44 -13.17 3.76
C ILE A 6 4.96 -14.38 2.95
N ARG A 7 4.08 -15.17 3.56
CA ARG A 7 3.49 -16.35 2.93
C ARG A 7 1.98 -16.20 2.87
N THR A 8 1.46 -16.07 1.66
CA THR A 8 0.02 -16.12 1.41
C THR A 8 -0.49 -17.54 1.66
N THR A 9 -1.52 -17.65 2.49
CA THR A 9 -2.26 -18.91 2.70
C THR A 9 -3.53 -18.92 1.86
N ARG A 10 -4.19 -17.77 1.71
CA ARG A 10 -5.47 -17.63 1.02
C ARG A 10 -5.65 -16.20 0.51
N TYR A 11 -6.28 -16.04 -0.64
CA TYR A 11 -6.80 -14.75 -1.10
C TYR A 11 -8.26 -14.61 -0.70
N LEU A 12 -8.65 -13.41 -0.26
CA LEU A 12 -10.06 -13.10 0.01
C LEU A 12 -10.86 -13.10 -1.28
N ASN A 13 -12.12 -13.49 -1.20
CA ASN A 13 -13.09 -13.28 -2.26
C ASN A 13 -13.68 -11.85 -2.19
N LYS A 14 -14.38 -11.42 -3.25
CA LYS A 14 -14.92 -10.04 -3.35
C LYS A 14 -15.85 -9.65 -2.20
N SER A 15 -16.63 -10.59 -1.64
CA SER A 15 -17.52 -10.28 -0.52
C SER A 15 -16.74 -10.06 0.77
N GLU A 16 -15.73 -10.88 1.02
CA GLU A 16 -14.84 -10.74 2.17
C GLU A 16 -14.04 -9.43 2.09
N ILE A 17 -13.56 -9.07 0.89
CA ILE A 17 -12.85 -7.80 0.68
C ILE A 17 -13.75 -6.60 1.02
N LYS A 18 -15.01 -6.61 0.54
CA LYS A 18 -15.95 -5.52 0.82
C LYS A 18 -16.28 -5.40 2.30
N GLU A 19 -16.48 -6.52 3.00
CA GLU A 19 -16.73 -6.50 4.44
C GLU A 19 -15.51 -5.99 5.21
N HIS A 20 -14.31 -6.45 4.86
CA HIS A 20 -13.07 -5.99 5.46
C HIS A 20 -12.87 -4.48 5.33
N LEU A 21 -13.17 -3.92 4.16
CA LEU A 21 -12.98 -2.51 3.87
C LEU A 21 -14.06 -1.59 4.45
N LYS A 22 -15.13 -2.12 5.05
CA LYS A 22 -16.31 -1.32 5.43
C LYS A 22 -16.00 -0.09 6.28
N ASN A 23 -15.03 -0.21 7.19
CA ASN A 23 -14.60 0.87 8.08
C ASN A 23 -13.15 1.30 7.85
N VAL A 24 -12.51 0.82 6.78
CA VAL A 24 -11.14 1.21 6.44
C VAL A 24 -11.19 2.52 5.66
N GLU A 25 -10.44 3.53 6.09
CA GLU A 25 -10.30 4.78 5.32
C GLU A 25 -9.18 4.67 4.30
N PHE A 26 -8.02 4.24 4.78
CA PHE A 26 -6.84 4.05 3.97
C PHE A 26 -5.92 2.99 4.56
N ILE A 27 -5.00 2.54 3.72
CA ILE A 27 -3.95 1.60 4.06
C ILE A 27 -2.64 2.21 3.56
N ILE A 28 -1.61 2.19 4.39
CA ILE A 28 -0.24 2.52 3.97
C ILE A 28 0.59 1.25 4.00
N MET A 29 1.29 0.99 2.90
CA MET A 29 2.26 -0.10 2.76
C MET A 29 3.62 0.51 2.48
N ALA A 30 4.64 -0.05 3.12
CA ALA A 30 6.03 0.27 2.87
C ALA A 30 6.81 -1.03 2.60
N ALA A 31 7.61 -1.03 1.55
CA ALA A 31 8.48 -2.13 1.16
C ALA A 31 9.88 -1.59 0.81
N PRO A 32 10.94 -2.41 0.87
CA PRO A 32 12.23 -2.02 0.35
C PRO A 32 12.14 -1.72 -1.15
N SER A 33 12.71 -0.60 -1.57
CA SER A 33 12.91 -0.30 -2.99
C SER A 33 14.05 -1.13 -3.59
N PRO A 34 14.17 -1.21 -4.93
CA PRO A 34 15.35 -1.79 -5.58
C PRO A 34 16.65 -1.08 -5.19
N GLU A 35 17.74 -1.83 -4.97
CA GLU A 35 19.03 -1.34 -4.45
C GLU A 35 19.65 -0.14 -5.20
N GLN A 36 19.26 0.07 -6.45
CA GLN A 36 19.73 1.20 -7.25
C GLN A 36 19.20 2.57 -6.75
N PHE A 37 18.09 2.59 -6.01
CA PHE A 37 17.46 3.81 -5.50
C PHE A 37 17.95 4.18 -4.11
N LYS A 38 19.20 4.64 -4.02
CA LYS A 38 19.85 4.95 -2.73
C LYS A 38 19.24 6.13 -1.97
N GLU A 39 18.72 7.12 -2.70
CA GLU A 39 18.12 8.34 -2.14
C GLU A 39 16.62 8.20 -1.86
N SER A 40 16.01 7.09 -2.32
CA SER A 40 14.60 6.76 -2.13
C SER A 40 14.46 5.27 -1.82
N PRO A 41 15.01 4.82 -0.67
CA PRO A 41 15.20 3.40 -0.38
C PRO A 41 13.90 2.66 -0.08
N ILE A 42 12.77 3.35 0.01
CA ILE A 42 11.48 2.79 0.38
C ILE A 42 10.48 2.97 -0.77
N HIS A 43 9.78 1.89 -1.11
CA HIS A 43 8.62 1.90 -1.98
C HIS A 43 7.36 2.00 -1.12
N PHE A 44 6.62 3.09 -1.30
CA PHE A 44 5.36 3.34 -0.61
C PHE A 44 4.18 3.09 -1.54
N THR A 45 3.15 2.43 -1.00
CA THR A 45 1.84 2.34 -1.64
C THR A 45 0.77 2.77 -0.64
N ILE A 46 -0.01 3.79 -0.99
CA ILE A 46 -1.15 4.25 -0.21
C ILE A 46 -2.42 3.85 -0.95
N PHE A 47 -3.27 3.09 -0.28
CA PHE A 47 -4.56 2.65 -0.80
C PHE A 47 -5.66 3.45 -0.10
N LEU A 48 -6.31 4.36 -0.82
CA LEU A 48 -7.51 5.02 -0.32
C LEU A 48 -8.73 4.15 -0.61
N ASN A 49 -9.61 3.98 0.37
CA ASN A 49 -10.84 3.20 0.21
C ASN A 49 -11.93 3.97 -0.55
N THR A 50 -11.60 4.38 -1.78
CA THR A 50 -12.53 4.99 -2.72
C THR A 50 -12.17 4.54 -4.13
N SER A 51 -13.17 4.46 -5.01
CA SER A 51 -12.97 4.28 -6.44
C SER A 51 -13.36 5.53 -7.23
N ASP A 52 -13.44 6.67 -6.57
CA ASP A 52 -13.78 7.94 -7.20
C ASP A 52 -12.55 8.59 -7.83
N ASN A 53 -12.76 9.26 -8.98
CA ASN A 53 -11.72 10.08 -9.56
C ASN A 53 -11.56 11.35 -8.71
N LEU A 54 -10.41 11.46 -8.04
CA LEU A 54 -10.06 12.63 -7.25
C LEU A 54 -9.49 13.74 -8.15
N PRO A 55 -9.94 14.99 -8.02
CA PRO A 55 -9.29 16.15 -8.65
C PRO A 55 -7.81 16.26 -8.24
N LYS A 56 -6.97 16.81 -9.11
CA LYS A 56 -5.51 16.84 -8.89
C LYS A 56 -5.11 17.62 -7.63
N ASP A 57 -5.77 18.74 -7.36
CA ASP A 57 -5.59 19.54 -6.14
C ASP A 57 -5.94 18.75 -4.87
N ILE A 58 -6.97 17.90 -4.92
CA ILE A 58 -7.33 17.02 -3.80
C ILE A 58 -6.30 15.89 -3.64
N GLN A 59 -5.82 15.31 -4.74
CA GLN A 59 -4.76 14.31 -4.69
C GLN A 59 -3.48 14.87 -4.07
N ASP A 60 -3.09 16.09 -4.46
CA ASP A 60 -1.91 16.77 -3.94
C ASP A 60 -2.06 17.06 -2.44
N ALA A 61 -3.21 17.59 -2.01
CA ALA A 61 -3.47 17.86 -0.59
C ALA A 61 -3.46 16.58 0.28
N ILE A 62 -3.99 15.47 -0.24
CA ILE A 62 -3.96 14.19 0.45
C ILE A 62 -2.50 13.70 0.55
N LEU A 63 -1.77 13.73 -0.56
CA LEU A 63 -0.38 13.29 -0.59
C LEU A 63 0.49 14.11 0.37
N ASP A 64 0.39 15.44 0.33
CA ASP A 64 1.14 16.33 1.23
C ASP A 64 0.90 15.98 2.70
N LYS A 65 -0.38 15.75 3.06
CA LYS A 65 -0.74 15.29 4.40
C LYS A 65 -0.03 13.98 4.77
N PHE A 66 -0.04 12.98 3.88
CA PHE A 66 0.62 11.70 4.12
C PHE A 66 2.12 11.87 4.27
N LEU A 67 2.75 12.68 3.43
CA LEU A 67 4.19 12.92 3.47
C LEU A 67 4.58 13.56 4.81
N ASP A 68 3.84 14.58 5.24
CA ASP A 68 4.08 15.28 6.50
C ASP A 68 3.87 14.38 7.72
N GLU A 69 2.72 13.71 7.82
CA GLU A 69 2.36 12.87 8.97
C GLU A 69 3.29 11.65 9.15
N ASN A 70 3.80 11.12 8.04
CA ASN A 70 4.66 9.94 8.04
C ASN A 70 6.14 10.29 7.94
N GLY A 71 6.50 11.58 7.89
CA GLY A 71 7.90 12.01 7.75
C GLY A 71 8.55 11.45 6.49
N ILE A 72 7.82 11.41 5.38
CA ILE A 72 8.29 10.90 4.10
C ILE A 72 8.91 12.05 3.31
N GLN A 73 10.09 11.82 2.74
CA GLN A 73 10.90 12.82 2.06
C GLN A 73 11.31 12.34 0.67
N ASN A 74 11.57 13.30 -0.23
CA ASN A 74 12.05 13.05 -1.59
C ASN A 74 11.19 12.04 -2.39
N PRO A 75 9.86 12.23 -2.49
CA PRO A 75 9.03 11.35 -3.30
C PRO A 75 9.40 11.50 -4.79
N ILE A 76 9.64 10.36 -5.46
CA ILE A 76 9.93 10.26 -6.89
C ILE A 76 9.08 9.15 -7.54
N GLU A 77 9.03 9.13 -8.87
CA GLU A 77 8.29 8.11 -9.64
C GLU A 77 6.81 7.99 -9.23
N MET A 78 6.18 9.13 -8.91
CA MET A 78 4.82 9.21 -8.40
C MET A 78 3.77 8.74 -9.41
N MET A 79 2.96 7.77 -9.02
CA MET A 79 1.76 7.33 -9.73
C MET A 79 0.54 7.53 -8.83
N SER A 80 -0.55 8.06 -9.40
CA SER A 80 -1.84 8.21 -8.72
C SER A 80 -3.00 7.81 -9.65
N GLN A 81 -3.64 6.67 -9.38
CA GLN A 81 -4.76 6.19 -10.20
C GLN A 81 -5.60 5.12 -9.50
N ILE A 82 -6.79 4.84 -10.02
CA ILE A 82 -7.63 3.73 -9.56
C ILE A 82 -7.04 2.41 -10.07
N MET A 83 -6.76 1.49 -9.14
CA MET A 83 -6.12 0.21 -9.41
C MET A 83 -6.88 -0.96 -8.78
N PRO A 84 -6.80 -2.17 -9.35
CA PRO A 84 -7.33 -3.37 -8.71
C PRO A 84 -6.45 -3.79 -7.53
N VAL A 85 -7.07 -3.89 -6.36
CA VAL A 85 -6.41 -4.28 -5.12
C VAL A 85 -7.03 -5.56 -4.58
N GLY A 86 -6.19 -6.58 -4.41
CA GLY A 86 -6.54 -7.84 -3.76
C GLY A 86 -6.13 -7.82 -2.28
N PHE A 87 -6.57 -8.82 -1.53
CA PHE A 87 -6.19 -9.01 -0.14
C PHE A 87 -5.86 -10.47 0.13
N SER A 88 -4.81 -10.70 0.90
CA SER A 88 -4.39 -12.05 1.29
C SER A 88 -4.25 -12.22 2.79
N GLU A 89 -4.64 -13.40 3.26
CA GLU A 89 -4.28 -13.93 4.56
C GLU A 89 -2.88 -14.53 4.52
N GLY A 90 -2.19 -14.44 5.65
CA GLY A 90 -0.88 -15.07 5.84
C GLY A 90 -0.63 -15.36 7.31
N SER A 91 0.64 -15.38 7.70
CA SER A 91 1.04 -15.54 9.10
C SER A 91 0.87 -14.27 9.95
N HIS A 92 0.51 -13.15 9.32
CA HIS A 92 0.30 -11.87 9.99
C HIS A 92 -1.16 -11.74 10.44
N GLU A 93 -1.39 -11.01 11.54
CA GLU A 93 -2.74 -10.83 12.10
C GLU A 93 -3.64 -9.98 11.20
N THR A 94 -3.05 -9.05 10.43
CA THR A 94 -3.77 -8.18 9.50
C THR A 94 -3.65 -8.70 8.07
N LEU A 95 -4.70 -8.46 7.28
CA LEU A 95 -4.72 -8.82 5.86
C LEU A 95 -3.70 -7.98 5.10
N MET A 96 -2.96 -8.58 4.17
CA MET A 96 -2.02 -7.84 3.34
C MET A 96 -2.73 -7.32 2.08
N PRO A 97 -2.66 -6.01 1.77
CA PRO A 97 -3.14 -5.49 0.50
C PRO A 97 -2.20 -5.88 -0.65
N LEU A 98 -2.73 -6.04 -1.85
CA LEU A 98 -1.99 -6.47 -3.04
C LEU A 98 -2.33 -5.56 -4.22
N LEU A 99 -1.38 -4.73 -4.65
CA LEU A 99 -1.50 -3.98 -5.90
C LEU A 99 -1.32 -4.91 -7.10
N LEU A 100 -2.40 -5.20 -7.84
CA LEU A 100 -2.35 -6.16 -8.94
C LEU A 100 -1.98 -5.47 -10.26
N ILE A 101 -0.71 -5.58 -10.66
CA ILE A 101 -0.19 -4.97 -11.91
C ILE A 101 -0.11 -6.00 -13.04
N LYS A 102 0.22 -7.25 -12.74
CA LYS A 102 0.35 -8.30 -13.74
C LYS A 102 -1.03 -8.75 -14.22
N LYS A 103 -1.20 -8.83 -15.54
CA LYS A 103 -2.48 -9.26 -16.16
C LYS A 103 -2.98 -10.60 -15.64
N GLU A 104 -2.07 -11.56 -15.43
CA GLU A 104 -2.42 -12.87 -14.89
C GLU A 104 -3.01 -12.78 -13.48
N ASP A 105 -2.39 -11.97 -12.61
CA ASP A 105 -2.86 -11.75 -11.25
C ASP A 105 -4.21 -11.04 -11.23
N MET A 106 -4.41 -10.05 -12.10
CA MET A 106 -5.70 -9.35 -12.24
C MET A 106 -6.86 -10.28 -12.65
N VAL A 107 -6.56 -11.37 -13.37
CA VAL A 107 -7.56 -12.36 -13.79
C VAL A 107 -7.84 -13.38 -12.69
N ASN A 108 -6.80 -13.81 -11.98
CA ASN A 108 -6.87 -14.95 -11.07
C ASN A 108 -7.10 -14.57 -9.60
N ILE A 109 -6.74 -13.35 -9.19
CA ILE A 109 -6.87 -12.88 -7.81
C ILE A 109 -8.09 -11.97 -7.70
N PRO A 110 -9.08 -12.30 -6.85
CA PRO A 110 -10.21 -11.41 -6.60
C PRO A 110 -9.74 -10.06 -6.05
N SER A 111 -10.31 -8.99 -6.58
CA SER A 111 -9.94 -7.62 -6.24
C SER A 111 -11.12 -6.67 -6.28
N VAL A 112 -10.91 -5.49 -5.70
CA VAL A 112 -11.80 -4.32 -5.77
C VAL A 112 -11.00 -3.10 -6.24
N PRO A 113 -11.63 -2.13 -6.91
CA PRO A 113 -10.95 -0.89 -7.30
C PRO A 113 -10.74 0.00 -6.07
N LEU A 114 -9.50 0.45 -5.85
CA LEU A 114 -9.15 1.48 -4.87
C LEU A 114 -8.31 2.57 -5.55
N PHE A 115 -8.36 3.80 -5.05
CA PHE A 115 -7.48 4.88 -5.50
C PHE A 115 -6.12 4.71 -4.85
N VAL A 116 -5.06 4.60 -5.66
CA VAL A 116 -3.72 4.24 -5.20
C VAL A 116 -2.74 5.35 -5.51
N PHE A 117 -1.94 5.73 -4.51
CA PHE A 117 -0.66 6.40 -4.71
C PHE A 117 0.45 5.36 -4.60
N ASP A 118 1.37 5.36 -5.55
CA ASP A 118 2.52 4.44 -5.55
C ASP A 118 3.77 5.23 -5.96
N PHE A 119 4.81 5.18 -5.13
CA PHE A 119 6.00 6.02 -5.32
C PHE A 119 7.21 5.53 -4.52
N LEU A 120 8.39 6.01 -4.88
CA LEU A 120 9.62 5.79 -4.12
C LEU A 120 9.92 7.02 -3.26
N ALA A 121 10.40 6.83 -2.03
CA ALA A 121 10.79 7.91 -1.14
C ALA A 121 11.77 7.44 -0.05
N ASP A 122 12.15 8.35 0.84
CA ASP A 122 12.87 8.04 2.08
C ASP A 122 12.01 8.40 3.29
N SER A 123 12.22 7.71 4.42
CA SER A 123 11.62 8.06 5.70
C SER A 123 12.33 7.36 6.85
N GLU A 124 12.62 8.12 7.90
CA GLU A 124 13.18 7.57 9.15
C GLU A 124 12.14 6.82 9.98
N ASN A 125 10.85 7.10 9.77
CA ASN A 125 9.75 6.41 10.47
C ASN A 125 9.52 4.98 9.97
N PHE A 126 10.14 4.59 8.84
CA PHE A 126 9.99 3.29 8.19
C PHE A 126 11.34 2.55 8.11
N TYR A 127 12.15 2.68 9.15
CA TYR A 127 13.50 2.07 9.26
C TYR A 127 13.52 0.57 8.94
N GLU A 128 12.50 -0.20 9.38
CA GLU A 128 12.39 -1.62 9.07
C GLU A 128 12.39 -1.92 7.57
N ALA A 129 11.72 -1.10 6.76
CA ALA A 129 11.68 -1.29 5.32
C ALA A 129 13.02 -0.98 4.67
N LYS A 130 13.65 0.11 5.10
CA LYS A 130 14.94 0.60 4.60
C LYS A 130 16.10 -0.32 4.96
N GLU A 131 16.25 -0.67 6.23
CA GLU A 131 17.48 -1.28 6.77
C GLU A 131 17.37 -2.78 7.03
N LYS A 132 16.14 -3.29 7.23
CA LYS A 132 15.89 -4.73 7.45
C LYS A 132 15.24 -5.41 6.25
N SER A 133 15.01 -4.66 5.16
CA SER A 133 14.33 -5.13 3.94
C SER A 133 12.96 -5.77 4.21
N LEU A 134 12.20 -5.20 5.16
CA LEU A 134 10.90 -5.75 5.56
C LEU A 134 9.74 -5.00 4.94
N THR A 135 8.79 -5.74 4.39
CA THR A 135 7.50 -5.16 3.97
C THR A 135 6.56 -5.11 5.16
N GLY A 136 5.91 -3.96 5.36
CA GLY A 136 4.91 -3.75 6.40
C GLY A 136 3.73 -2.95 5.86
N TRP A 137 2.61 -3.02 6.56
CA TRP A 137 1.42 -2.24 6.26
C TRP A 137 0.62 -1.94 7.53
N SER A 138 -0.14 -0.86 7.49
CA SER A 138 -1.07 -0.48 8.55
C SER A 138 -2.37 0.04 7.97
N TYR A 139 -3.45 -0.14 8.72
CA TYR A 139 -4.80 0.27 8.37
C TYR A 139 -5.20 1.47 9.23
N SER A 140 -5.79 2.48 8.60
CA SER A 140 -6.57 3.51 9.28
C SER A 140 -8.05 3.20 9.15
N TYR A 141 -8.79 3.42 10.23
CA TYR A 141 -10.21 3.13 10.30
C TYR A 141 -10.99 4.41 10.59
N SER A 142 -12.21 4.49 10.06
CA SER A 142 -13.17 5.54 10.39
C SER A 142 -13.62 5.38 11.84
N ASP A 143 -13.64 6.47 12.60
CA ASP A 143 -14.25 6.53 13.94
C ASP A 143 -15.77 6.34 13.92
#